data_AF-A0A2M7TJU5-F1
#
_entry.id   AF-A0A2M7TJU5-F1
#
_cell.length_a   1.000
_cell.length_b   1.000
_cell.length_c   1.000
_cell.angle_alpha   90.00
_cell.angle_beta   90.00
_cell.angle_gamma   90.00
#
_symmetry.space_group_name_H-M   'P 1'
#
loop_
_entity.id
_entity.type
_entity.pdbx_description
1 polymer ?
#
loop_
_entity_poly.entity_id
_entity_poly.type
_entity_poly.pdbx_seq_one_letter_code
_entity_poly.pdbx_strand_id
1 'polypeptide(L)'
;MTPYLKLPLMRCQGFKINEGWFYSEKEKQIHGRAIHGGIDFQAKRGEPVYAAAGGWAISSYYNRPIKNKDGSIRRYREKPITTGLGYFVQIYHPENGRYTQYGHLEKIAGKIPFGTPRKRKEIYYPYGYQVKPESMKNSHYFVWINQGELIGYVGDSGLTWGYKDYPKRPSPKRYPSWDEIHLHFEEFSRNKKGRKIQQRDPFNVYKTFEYYPKNIQQVSKNTLWEDYFKFT
;
A
#
# COMPACT_ATOMS: atom_id res chain seq x y z
N MET A 1 4.86 1.37 22.35
CA MET A 1 5.12 0.91 20.97
C MET A 1 6.37 1.64 20.50
N THR A 2 7.42 0.96 20.05
CA THR A 2 8.66 1.63 19.63
C THR A 2 8.48 2.15 18.20
N PRO A 3 8.58 3.47 17.97
CA PRO A 3 8.55 4.02 16.62
C PRO A 3 9.76 3.57 15.80
N TYR A 4 9.55 3.29 14.52
CA TYR A 4 10.60 2.87 13.59
C TYR A 4 10.31 3.28 12.13
N LEU A 5 9.16 3.92 11.90
CA LEU A 5 8.72 4.34 10.58
C LEU A 5 8.97 5.82 10.37
N LYS A 6 9.35 6.20 9.17
CA LYS A 6 9.28 7.57 8.64
C LYS A 6 8.15 7.67 7.63
N LEU A 7 7.48 8.81 7.56
CA LEU A 7 6.46 9.07 6.56
C LEU A 7 7.00 8.76 5.15
N PRO A 8 6.24 7.99 4.35
CA PRO A 8 6.70 7.50 3.06
C PRO A 8 6.60 8.53 1.94
N LEU A 9 6.06 9.72 2.23
CA LEU A 9 5.98 10.86 1.33
C LEU A 9 6.81 11.99 1.93
N MET A 10 7.76 12.53 1.17
CA MET A 10 8.51 13.72 1.60
C MET A 10 7.61 14.95 1.56
N ARG A 11 6.97 15.27 2.68
CA ARG A 11 6.38 16.58 2.91
C ARG A 11 6.76 17.04 4.31
N CYS A 12 7.82 17.83 4.39
CA CYS A 12 8.41 18.31 5.65
C CYS A 12 7.46 19.18 6.51
N GLN A 13 6.20 19.39 6.11
CA GLN A 13 5.27 20.33 6.76
C GLN A 13 3.80 19.87 6.80
N GLY A 14 3.44 18.72 6.22
CA GLY A 14 2.05 18.25 6.28
C GLY A 14 1.71 17.11 5.33
N PHE A 15 0.70 16.32 5.70
CA PHE A 15 0.12 15.26 4.88
C PHE A 15 -1.39 15.28 5.06
N LYS A 16 -2.12 14.67 4.12
CA LYS A 16 -3.55 14.48 4.28
C LYS A 16 -3.86 13.01 4.10
N ILE A 17 -4.73 12.50 4.96
CA ILE A 17 -5.27 11.15 4.88
C ILE A 17 -6.61 11.24 4.14
N ASN A 18 -6.76 10.45 3.07
CA ASN A 18 -8.02 10.28 2.35
C ASN A 18 -8.87 9.18 3.01
N GLU A 19 -8.24 8.06 3.39
CA GLU A 19 -8.91 6.95 4.07
C GLU A 19 -8.09 6.44 5.26
N GLY A 20 -8.77 6.21 6.38
CA GLY A 20 -8.19 5.71 7.61
C GLY A 20 -8.27 4.19 7.73
N TRP A 21 -8.15 3.67 8.94
CA TRP A 21 -8.28 2.24 9.24
C TRP A 21 -9.64 1.65 8.82
N PHE A 22 -10.68 2.45 8.96
CA PHE A 22 -12.01 2.18 8.42
C PHE A 22 -12.27 3.08 7.22
N TYR A 23 -12.93 2.52 6.21
CA TYR A 23 -13.38 3.28 5.05
C TYR A 23 -14.44 4.31 5.45
N SER A 24 -14.42 5.46 4.78
CA SER A 24 -15.48 6.46 4.83
C SER A 24 -16.82 5.90 4.35
N GLU A 25 -17.91 6.60 4.66
CA GLU A 25 -19.23 6.17 4.20
C GLU A 25 -19.37 6.25 2.67
N LYS A 26 -18.68 7.21 2.05
CA LYS A 26 -18.58 7.34 0.59
C LYS A 26 -17.94 6.10 -0.04
N GLU A 27 -16.80 5.64 0.48
CA GLU A 27 -16.12 4.43 -0.03
C GLU A 27 -16.94 3.15 0.22
N LYS A 28 -17.59 3.05 1.39
CA LYS A 28 -18.54 1.95 1.68
C LYS A 28 -19.67 1.87 0.66
N GLN A 29 -20.22 3.00 0.22
CA GLN A 29 -21.25 3.00 -0.82
C GLN A 29 -20.72 2.48 -2.15
N ILE A 30 -19.45 2.76 -2.48
CA ILE A 30 -18.82 2.33 -3.74
C ILE A 30 -18.51 0.84 -3.71
N HIS A 31 -17.78 0.33 -2.71
CA HIS A 31 -17.26 -1.05 -2.72
C HIS A 31 -17.81 -1.97 -1.60
N GLY A 32 -18.56 -1.44 -0.64
CA GLY A 32 -19.28 -2.23 0.38
C GLY A 32 -18.40 -2.83 1.49
N ARG A 33 -17.24 -2.26 1.80
CA ARG A 33 -16.32 -2.77 2.84
C ARG A 33 -16.16 -1.76 3.96
N ALA A 34 -16.28 -2.21 5.21
CA ALA A 34 -16.08 -1.35 6.36
C ALA A 34 -14.61 -1.19 6.76
N ILE A 35 -13.84 -2.28 6.69
CA ILE A 35 -12.43 -2.30 7.13
C ILE A 35 -11.52 -2.09 5.93
N HIS A 36 -10.65 -1.09 6.04
CA HIS A 36 -9.61 -0.79 5.09
C HIS A 36 -8.32 -1.55 5.45
N GLY A 37 -7.89 -1.47 6.71
CA GLY A 37 -6.70 -2.17 7.21
C GLY A 37 -5.37 -1.58 6.74
N GLY A 38 -5.40 -0.33 6.28
CA GLY A 38 -4.28 0.48 5.83
C GLY A 38 -4.60 1.96 5.97
N ILE A 39 -3.75 2.80 5.40
CA ILE A 39 -3.88 4.26 5.36
C ILE A 39 -3.69 4.73 3.93
N ASP A 40 -4.63 5.53 3.42
CA ASP A 40 -4.47 6.16 2.11
C ASP A 40 -4.03 7.61 2.28
N PHE A 41 -2.77 7.88 1.93
CA PHE A 41 -2.24 9.23 1.91
C PHE A 41 -2.64 9.93 0.62
N GLN A 42 -3.20 11.13 0.73
CA GLN A 42 -3.42 12.01 -0.40
C GLN A 42 -2.09 12.34 -1.06
N ALA A 43 -1.96 12.01 -2.34
CA ALA A 43 -0.75 12.25 -3.11
C ALA A 43 -1.07 12.57 -4.57
N LYS A 44 -0.10 13.13 -5.28
CA LYS A 44 -0.19 13.38 -6.72
C LYS A 44 0.41 12.22 -7.48
N ARG A 45 -0.10 11.96 -8.69
CA ARG A 45 0.52 10.99 -9.60
C ARG A 45 1.98 11.39 -9.86
N GLY A 46 2.88 10.43 -9.78
CA GLY A 46 4.31 10.67 -9.96
C GLY A 46 5.02 11.25 -8.73
N GLU A 47 4.32 11.46 -7.60
CA GLU A 47 4.97 11.88 -6.35
C GLU A 47 5.90 10.76 -5.85
N PRO A 48 7.15 11.07 -5.46
CA PRO A 48 8.11 10.05 -5.02
C PRO A 48 7.69 9.42 -3.69
N VAL A 49 7.87 8.11 -3.60
CA VAL A 49 7.60 7.31 -2.41
C VAL A 49 8.91 6.76 -1.87
N TYR A 50 9.11 6.90 -0.57
CA TYR A 50 10.32 6.51 0.15
C TYR A 50 10.01 5.39 1.14
N ALA A 51 10.98 4.52 1.39
CA ALA A 51 10.85 3.46 2.36
C ALA A 51 10.69 4.04 3.78
N ALA A 52 9.60 3.70 4.45
CA ALA A 52 9.34 4.13 5.81
C ALA A 52 10.32 3.51 6.83
N ALA A 53 10.91 2.36 6.52
CA ALA A 53 11.92 1.70 7.32
C ALA A 53 12.83 0.84 6.43
N GLY A 54 14.05 0.55 6.92
CA GLY A 54 14.99 -0.29 6.20
C GLY A 54 14.60 -1.77 6.20
N GLY A 55 14.93 -2.51 5.15
CA GLY A 55 14.60 -3.94 5.08
C GLY A 55 14.73 -4.57 3.69
N TRP A 56 14.33 -5.85 3.60
CA TRP A 56 14.35 -6.63 2.36
C TRP A 56 13.10 -6.34 1.54
N ALA A 57 13.28 -5.67 0.41
CA ALA A 57 12.22 -5.22 -0.46
C ALA A 57 12.03 -6.10 -1.70
N ILE A 58 10.79 -6.23 -2.11
CA ILE A 58 10.37 -6.82 -3.38
C ILE A 58 9.20 -6.02 -3.94
N SER A 59 9.10 -5.96 -5.26
CA SER A 59 7.90 -5.44 -5.92
C SER A 59 7.12 -6.56 -6.60
N SER A 60 5.80 -6.38 -6.71
CA SER A 60 4.92 -7.32 -7.42
C SER A 60 3.62 -6.60 -7.76
N TYR A 61 2.66 -7.32 -8.35
CA TYR A 61 1.33 -6.82 -8.65
C TYR A 61 0.21 -7.61 -7.95
N TYR A 62 -0.81 -6.92 -7.41
CA TYR A 62 -1.99 -7.51 -6.78
C TYR A 62 -3.28 -6.86 -7.28
N ASN A 63 -4.20 -7.66 -7.82
CA ASN A 63 -5.54 -7.19 -8.18
C ASN A 63 -6.55 -8.35 -8.06
N ARG A 64 -7.75 -8.05 -7.56
CA ARG A 64 -8.93 -8.90 -7.58
C ARG A 64 -10.19 -8.09 -7.93
N PRO A 65 -11.15 -8.64 -8.68
CA PRO A 65 -12.48 -8.07 -8.80
C PRO A 65 -13.17 -7.99 -7.43
N ILE A 66 -13.96 -6.94 -7.23
CA ILE A 66 -14.90 -6.88 -6.10
C ILE A 66 -16.15 -7.63 -6.51
N LYS A 67 -16.69 -8.46 -5.61
CA LYS A 67 -17.90 -9.24 -5.86
C LYS A 67 -19.02 -8.83 -4.91
N ASN A 68 -20.24 -8.81 -5.43
CA ASN A 68 -21.45 -8.72 -4.61
C ASN A 68 -21.68 -10.03 -3.84
N LYS A 69 -22.66 -10.03 -2.92
CA LYS A 69 -23.01 -11.22 -2.12
C LYS A 69 -23.42 -12.42 -2.99
N ASP A 70 -24.03 -12.16 -4.14
CA ASP A 70 -24.45 -13.15 -5.14
C ASP A 70 -23.27 -13.67 -6.02
N GLY A 71 -22.06 -13.17 -5.83
CA GLY A 71 -20.87 -13.56 -6.58
C GLY A 71 -20.67 -12.82 -7.92
N SER A 72 -21.61 -11.96 -8.33
CA SER A 72 -21.47 -11.08 -9.50
C SER A 72 -20.38 -10.03 -9.29
N ILE A 73 -19.74 -9.56 -10.37
CA ILE A 73 -18.73 -8.50 -10.28
C ILE A 73 -19.44 -7.19 -9.93
N ARG A 74 -19.00 -6.56 -8.84
CA ARG A 74 -19.51 -5.27 -8.40
C ARG A 74 -19.16 -4.21 -9.44
N ARG A 75 -20.14 -3.36 -9.74
CA ARG A 75 -20.01 -2.25 -10.68
C ARG A 75 -20.22 -0.94 -9.95
N TYR A 76 -19.46 0.06 -10.36
CA TYR A 76 -19.69 1.47 -10.04
C TYR A 76 -19.87 2.17 -11.39
N ARG A 77 -20.84 3.08 -11.52
CA ARG A 77 -21.18 3.74 -12.80
C ARG A 77 -21.16 2.77 -14.00
N GLU A 78 -21.85 1.64 -13.83
CA GLU A 78 -22.00 0.54 -14.81
C GLU A 78 -20.73 -0.22 -15.21
N LYS A 79 -19.57 0.15 -14.67
CA LYS A 79 -18.27 -0.44 -15.02
C LYS A 79 -17.73 -1.28 -13.84
N PRO A 80 -17.12 -2.44 -14.13
CA PRO A 80 -16.59 -3.32 -13.09
C PRO A 80 -15.45 -2.64 -12.31
N ILE A 81 -15.44 -2.84 -11.00
CA ILE A 81 -14.38 -2.32 -10.12
C ILE A 81 -13.54 -3.44 -9.52
N THR A 82 -12.28 -3.12 -9.29
CA THR A 82 -11.28 -4.00 -8.71
C THR A 82 -10.74 -3.43 -7.42
N THR A 83 -10.01 -4.24 -6.67
CA THR A 83 -9.31 -3.87 -5.45
C THR A 83 -8.02 -4.66 -5.40
N GLY A 84 -7.11 -4.26 -4.54
CA GLY A 84 -5.77 -4.83 -4.44
C GLY A 84 -4.78 -3.70 -4.27
N LEU A 85 -3.51 -3.98 -4.51
CA LEU A 85 -2.46 -2.99 -4.36
C LEU A 85 -1.96 -2.48 -5.71
N GLY A 86 -2.46 -2.99 -6.83
CA GLY A 86 -1.85 -2.71 -8.13
C GLY A 86 -0.38 -3.13 -8.15
N TYR A 87 0.48 -2.32 -8.79
CA TYR A 87 1.91 -2.40 -8.57
C TYR A 87 2.22 -1.90 -7.16
N PHE A 88 2.98 -2.69 -6.41
CA PHE A 88 3.33 -2.36 -5.04
C PHE A 88 4.76 -2.76 -4.71
N VAL A 89 5.30 -2.13 -3.68
CA VAL A 89 6.52 -2.56 -3.00
C VAL A 89 6.13 -3.13 -1.63
N GLN A 90 6.74 -4.23 -1.24
CA GLN A 90 6.69 -4.77 0.12
C GLN A 90 8.09 -4.81 0.68
N ILE A 91 8.26 -4.39 1.93
CA ILE A 91 9.53 -4.43 2.64
C ILE A 91 9.35 -5.26 3.91
N TYR A 92 10.25 -6.22 4.13
CA TYR A 92 10.37 -6.93 5.41
C TYR A 92 11.44 -6.28 6.28
N HIS A 93 11.07 -5.88 7.49
CA HIS A 93 11.90 -5.24 8.49
C HIS A 93 12.37 -6.28 9.52
N PRO A 94 13.60 -6.84 9.39
CA PRO A 94 14.05 -7.95 10.23
C PRO A 94 14.13 -7.59 11.71
N GLU A 95 14.56 -6.36 12.02
CA GLU A 95 14.70 -5.87 13.41
C GLU A 95 13.35 -5.85 14.16
N ASN A 96 12.25 -5.66 13.45
CA ASN A 96 10.91 -5.64 14.04
C ASN A 96 10.14 -6.94 13.80
N GLY A 97 10.56 -7.78 12.85
CA GLY A 97 9.81 -8.94 12.40
C GLY A 97 8.52 -8.60 11.64
N ARG A 98 8.50 -7.44 10.95
CA ARG A 98 7.26 -6.86 10.38
C ARG A 98 7.43 -6.43 8.93
N TYR A 99 6.33 -6.08 8.31
CA TYR A 99 6.25 -5.72 6.90
C TYR A 99 5.56 -4.38 6.73
N THR A 100 6.03 -3.61 5.75
CA THR A 100 5.28 -2.50 5.17
C THR A 100 4.91 -2.81 3.71
N GLN A 101 3.76 -2.30 3.26
CA GLN A 101 3.36 -2.33 1.84
C GLN A 101 2.97 -0.95 1.34
N TYR A 102 3.38 -0.64 0.11
CA TYR A 102 3.19 0.62 -0.58
C TYR A 102 2.44 0.33 -1.89
N GLY A 103 1.14 0.54 -1.89
CA GLY A 103 0.24 0.21 -3.00
C GLY A 103 0.04 1.34 -3.99
N HIS A 104 -0.67 0.98 -5.07
CA HIS A 104 -1.13 1.85 -6.16
C HIS A 104 -0.02 2.58 -6.89
N LEU A 105 1.21 2.03 -6.92
CA LEU A 105 2.34 2.68 -7.57
C LEU A 105 2.15 2.72 -9.10
N GLU A 106 2.62 3.77 -9.74
CA GLU A 106 2.71 3.89 -11.19
C GLU A 106 4.02 3.31 -11.72
N LYS A 107 5.09 3.53 -10.97
CA LYS A 107 6.45 3.15 -11.33
C LYS A 107 7.19 2.72 -10.08
N ILE A 108 7.93 1.63 -10.19
CA ILE A 108 8.81 1.10 -9.13
C ILE A 108 10.23 1.58 -9.40
N ALA A 109 10.99 1.89 -8.34
CA ALA A 109 12.41 2.22 -8.47
C ALA A 109 13.18 1.04 -9.09
N GLY A 110 14.01 1.31 -10.10
CA GLY A 110 14.60 0.26 -10.96
C GLY A 110 15.46 -0.79 -10.26
N LYS A 111 15.98 -0.50 -9.06
CA LYS A 111 16.76 -1.44 -8.26
C LYS A 111 15.92 -2.50 -7.52
N ILE A 112 14.61 -2.29 -7.40
CA ILE A 112 13.73 -3.23 -6.67
C ILE A 112 13.27 -4.31 -7.66
N PRO A 113 13.62 -5.59 -7.43
CA PRO A 113 13.21 -6.67 -8.32
C PRO A 113 11.69 -6.79 -8.42
N PHE A 114 11.19 -7.19 -9.60
CA PHE A 114 9.77 -7.46 -9.82
C PHE A 114 9.49 -8.96 -9.82
N GLY A 115 8.78 -9.42 -8.80
CA GLY A 115 8.28 -10.78 -8.73
C GLY A 115 6.99 -10.92 -9.55
N THR A 116 7.02 -11.79 -10.56
CA THR A 116 5.86 -12.00 -11.45
C THR A 116 4.68 -12.61 -10.69
N PRO A 117 3.50 -11.97 -10.66
CA PRO A 117 2.34 -12.50 -9.96
C PRO A 117 1.79 -13.75 -10.63
N ARG A 118 1.26 -14.68 -9.83
CA ARG A 118 0.53 -15.84 -10.34
C ARG A 118 -0.93 -15.48 -10.57
N LYS A 119 -1.42 -15.67 -11.79
CA LYS A 119 -2.85 -15.54 -12.08
C LYS A 119 -3.61 -16.81 -11.72
N ARG A 120 -4.74 -16.68 -11.02
CA ARG A 120 -5.72 -17.76 -10.82
C ARG A 120 -7.12 -17.19 -11.00
N LYS A 121 -7.83 -17.66 -12.03
CA LYS A 121 -9.08 -17.05 -12.51
C LYS A 121 -8.84 -15.56 -12.83
N GLU A 122 -9.60 -14.66 -12.21
CA GLU A 122 -9.52 -13.21 -12.40
C GLU A 122 -8.61 -12.51 -11.39
N ILE A 123 -7.95 -13.26 -10.50
CA ILE A 123 -7.13 -12.73 -9.41
C ILE A 123 -5.65 -12.89 -9.76
N TYR A 124 -4.89 -11.82 -9.57
CA TYR A 124 -3.42 -11.86 -9.59
C TYR A 124 -2.92 -11.99 -8.16
N TYR A 125 -2.20 -13.06 -7.85
CA TYR A 125 -1.59 -13.29 -6.55
C TYR A 125 -0.12 -12.88 -6.57
N PRO A 126 0.33 -12.03 -5.64
CA PRO A 126 1.71 -11.56 -5.67
C PRO A 126 2.74 -12.65 -5.44
N TYR A 127 3.92 -12.43 -6.03
CA TYR A 127 5.10 -13.17 -5.63
C TYR A 127 5.59 -12.70 -4.25
N GLY A 128 6.34 -13.54 -3.53
CA GLY A 128 7.02 -13.14 -2.30
C GLY A 128 6.21 -13.30 -0.99
N TYR A 129 4.89 -13.45 -1.05
CA TYR A 129 4.06 -13.54 0.17
C TYR A 129 4.38 -14.74 1.07
N GLN A 130 4.87 -15.83 0.49
CA GLN A 130 5.22 -17.07 1.20
C GLN A 130 6.73 -17.25 1.37
N VAL A 131 7.55 -16.32 0.88
CA VAL A 131 8.99 -16.38 1.07
C VAL A 131 9.29 -16.16 2.54
N LYS A 132 10.04 -17.08 3.13
CA LYS A 132 10.43 -16.99 4.53
C LYS A 132 11.47 -15.87 4.70
N PRO A 133 11.37 -15.05 5.76
CA PRO A 133 12.36 -14.02 6.09
C PRO A 133 13.82 -14.44 5.94
N GLU A 134 14.17 -15.63 6.42
CA GLU A 134 15.55 -16.12 6.46
C GLU A 134 16.11 -16.39 5.06
N SER A 135 15.22 -16.60 4.07
CA SER A 135 15.59 -16.85 2.68
C SER A 135 15.70 -15.57 1.85
N MET A 136 15.21 -14.42 2.33
CA MET A 136 15.18 -13.18 1.54
C MET A 136 16.59 -12.67 1.22
N LYS A 137 17.50 -12.69 2.20
CA LYS A 137 18.89 -12.23 2.03
C LYS A 137 19.70 -12.99 0.97
N ASN A 138 19.27 -14.22 0.65
CA ASN A 138 19.93 -15.11 -0.30
C ASN A 138 19.15 -15.24 -1.63
N SER A 139 18.11 -14.42 -1.83
CA SER A 139 17.25 -14.49 -3.00
C SER A 139 17.50 -13.30 -3.93
N HIS A 140 17.65 -13.56 -5.23
CA HIS A 140 17.75 -12.50 -6.25
C HIS A 140 16.46 -11.70 -6.46
N TYR A 141 15.36 -12.11 -5.82
CA TYR A 141 14.08 -11.40 -5.86
C TYR A 141 13.94 -10.34 -4.76
N PHE A 142 14.89 -10.25 -3.84
CA PHE A 142 14.87 -9.29 -2.75
C PHE A 142 16.12 -8.43 -2.77
N VAL A 143 15.96 -7.15 -2.45
CA VAL A 143 17.05 -6.20 -2.32
C VAL A 143 16.93 -5.49 -0.98
N TRP A 144 18.07 -5.20 -0.33
CA TRP A 144 18.05 -4.36 0.85
C TRP A 144 17.77 -2.90 0.45
N ILE A 145 16.87 -2.25 1.18
CA ILE A 145 16.53 -0.83 1.03
C ILE A 145 16.74 -0.16 2.38
N ASN A 146 17.34 1.03 2.39
CA ASN A 146 17.50 1.83 3.59
C ASN A 146 16.25 2.69 3.86
N GLN A 147 16.02 3.04 5.12
CA GLN A 147 14.96 3.99 5.48
C GLN A 147 15.19 5.32 4.76
N GLY A 148 14.13 5.91 4.22
CA GLY A 148 14.19 7.17 3.46
C GLY A 148 14.65 7.01 2.02
N GLU A 149 14.94 5.80 1.55
CA GLU A 149 15.38 5.56 0.18
C GLU A 149 14.19 5.49 -0.80
N LEU A 150 14.35 6.02 -2.02
CA LEU A 150 13.31 5.99 -3.06
C LEU A 150 12.95 4.55 -3.45
N ILE A 151 11.66 4.24 -3.44
CA ILE A 151 11.11 2.91 -3.80
C ILE A 151 10.13 2.94 -4.97
N GLY A 152 9.58 4.10 -5.31
CA GLY A 152 8.67 4.21 -6.44
C GLY A 152 7.98 5.56 -6.51
N TYR A 153 6.90 5.60 -7.29
CA TYR A 153 6.12 6.79 -7.56
C TYR A 153 4.64 6.48 -7.50
N VAL A 154 3.88 7.38 -6.86
CA VAL A 154 2.43 7.25 -6.67
C VAL A 154 1.70 7.16 -8.01
N GLY A 155 0.64 6.35 -8.03
CA GLY A 155 -0.24 6.14 -9.17
C GLY A 155 -1.65 5.76 -8.75
N ASP A 156 -2.26 4.89 -9.55
CA ASP A 156 -3.63 4.38 -9.38
C ASP A 156 -3.74 2.94 -9.89
N SER A 157 -2.62 2.22 -9.92
CA SER A 157 -2.63 0.83 -10.37
C SER A 157 -3.49 -0.02 -9.44
N GLY A 158 -4.14 -1.06 -9.97
CA GLY A 158 -5.11 -1.88 -9.25
C GLY A 158 -6.51 -1.25 -9.13
N LEU A 159 -6.65 0.04 -9.44
CA LEU A 159 -7.89 0.82 -9.36
C LEU A 159 -8.37 1.31 -10.74
N THR A 160 -7.68 0.92 -11.82
CA THR A 160 -8.04 1.32 -13.19
C THR A 160 -9.42 0.78 -13.59
N TRP A 161 -10.29 1.65 -14.09
CA TRP A 161 -11.67 1.30 -14.39
C TRP A 161 -11.81 0.59 -15.75
N GLY A 162 -12.43 -0.59 -15.75
CA GLY A 162 -12.77 -1.30 -16.98
C GLY A 162 -11.58 -1.82 -17.79
N TYR A 163 -10.38 -1.89 -17.21
CA TYR A 163 -9.16 -2.36 -17.89
C TYR A 163 -8.22 -3.13 -16.94
N LYS A 164 -7.37 -4.00 -17.51
CA LYS A 164 -6.34 -4.75 -16.79
C LYS A 164 -4.99 -4.04 -16.87
N ASP A 165 -4.56 -3.39 -15.80
CA ASP A 165 -3.33 -2.59 -15.76
C ASP A 165 -2.00 -3.39 -15.62
N TYR A 166 -2.09 -4.72 -15.71
CA TYR A 166 -0.95 -5.67 -15.79
C TYR A 166 -1.13 -6.64 -16.98
N PRO A 167 -0.07 -6.97 -17.74
CA PRO A 167 1.35 -6.63 -17.52
C PRO A 167 1.78 -5.25 -18.03
N LYS A 168 0.93 -4.54 -18.77
CA LYS A 168 1.24 -3.22 -19.30
C LYS A 168 0.16 -2.24 -18.90
N ARG A 169 0.54 -1.21 -18.15
CA ARG A 169 -0.36 -0.16 -17.70
C ARG A 169 -0.77 0.73 -18.88
N PRO A 170 -2.07 1.01 -19.08
CA PRO A 170 -2.52 1.83 -20.18
C PRO A 170 -2.37 3.32 -19.85
N SER A 171 -2.65 4.19 -20.83
CA SER A 171 -2.72 5.63 -20.58
C SER A 171 -3.82 5.97 -19.56
N PRO A 172 -3.49 6.62 -18.44
CA PRO A 172 -4.48 7.00 -17.43
C PRO A 172 -5.54 7.98 -17.95
N LYS A 173 -5.22 8.77 -18.99
CA LYS A 173 -6.18 9.67 -19.65
C LYS A 173 -7.32 8.91 -20.32
N ARG A 174 -7.04 7.71 -20.84
CA ARG A 174 -8.01 6.88 -21.56
C ARG A 174 -8.75 5.92 -20.62
N TYR A 175 -8.07 5.45 -19.58
CA TYR A 175 -8.62 4.53 -18.60
C TYR A 175 -8.42 5.12 -17.21
N PRO A 176 -9.33 6.00 -16.76
CA PRO A 176 -9.22 6.62 -15.44
C PRO A 176 -9.43 5.57 -14.34
N SER A 177 -8.94 5.88 -13.15
CA SER A 177 -9.26 5.13 -11.93
C SER A 177 -10.72 5.34 -11.53
N TRP A 178 -11.32 4.35 -10.87
CA TRP A 178 -12.62 4.50 -10.22
C TRP A 178 -12.52 5.25 -8.87
N ASP A 179 -11.29 5.41 -8.37
CA ASP A 179 -10.93 6.08 -7.12
C ASP A 179 -9.88 7.19 -7.36
N GLU A 180 -9.71 8.09 -6.41
CA GLU A 180 -8.66 9.11 -6.44
C GLU A 180 -7.23 8.54 -6.40
N ILE A 181 -6.28 9.34 -6.87
CA ILE A 181 -4.85 9.02 -6.77
C ILE A 181 -4.39 9.19 -5.32
N HIS A 182 -3.77 8.15 -4.77
CA HIS A 182 -3.28 8.13 -3.39
C HIS A 182 -2.14 7.10 -3.24
N LEU A 183 -1.45 7.16 -2.11
CA LEU A 183 -0.55 6.10 -1.67
C LEU A 183 -1.24 5.27 -0.59
N HIS A 184 -1.50 4.00 -0.89
CA HIS A 184 -1.97 3.04 0.11
C HIS A 184 -0.81 2.48 0.91
N PHE A 185 -0.87 2.56 2.23
CA PHE A 185 0.18 2.11 3.14
C PHE A 185 -0.37 1.14 4.19
N GLU A 186 0.32 0.02 4.40
CA GLU A 186 -0.01 -0.93 5.47
C GLU A 186 1.20 -1.31 6.31
N GLU A 187 0.96 -1.67 7.57
CA GLU A 187 1.93 -2.29 8.47
C GLU A 187 1.35 -3.57 9.10
N PHE A 188 2.09 -4.68 9.02
CA PHE A 188 1.60 -5.99 9.48
C PHE A 188 2.71 -7.02 9.69
N SER A 189 2.34 -8.19 10.23
CA SER A 189 3.17 -9.41 10.19
C SER A 189 2.55 -10.45 9.25
N ARG A 190 3.33 -11.46 8.84
CA ARG A 190 2.82 -12.59 8.06
C ARG A 190 2.94 -13.88 8.85
N ASN A 191 1.95 -14.76 8.71
CA ASN A 191 2.05 -16.12 9.22
C ASN A 191 2.80 -17.04 8.24
N LYS A 192 3.05 -18.29 8.63
CA LYS A 192 3.75 -19.31 7.81
C LYS A 192 3.08 -19.60 6.45
N LYS A 193 1.79 -19.27 6.28
CA LYS A 193 1.05 -19.42 5.01
C LYS A 193 1.12 -18.17 4.13
N GLY A 194 1.84 -17.13 4.57
CA GLY A 194 1.95 -15.84 3.90
C GLY A 194 0.73 -14.94 4.08
N ARG A 195 -0.18 -15.24 5.01
CA ARG A 195 -1.34 -14.37 5.27
C ARG A 195 -0.94 -13.22 6.19
N LYS A 196 -1.47 -12.03 5.94
CA LYS A 196 -1.36 -10.89 6.86
C LYS A 196 -2.01 -11.23 8.19
N ILE A 197 -1.34 -10.89 9.27
CA ILE A 197 -1.78 -11.03 10.66
C ILE A 197 -1.30 -9.81 11.44
N GLN A 198 -1.95 -9.52 12.58
CA GLN A 198 -1.55 -8.44 13.47
C GLN A 198 -1.37 -7.10 12.74
N GLN A 199 -2.23 -6.78 11.76
CA GLN A 199 -2.17 -5.47 11.09
C GLN A 199 -2.31 -4.36 12.14
N ARG A 200 -1.57 -3.27 12.00
CA ARG A 200 -1.64 -2.13 12.91
C ARG A 200 -1.89 -0.86 12.13
N ASP A 201 -2.70 0.02 12.72
CA ASP A 201 -2.75 1.41 12.29
C ASP A 201 -1.44 2.10 12.70
N PRO A 202 -0.63 2.61 11.75
CA PRO A 202 0.63 3.30 12.07
C PRO A 202 0.45 4.53 12.95
N PHE A 203 -0.71 5.20 12.90
CA PHE A 203 -1.06 6.34 13.76
C PHE A 203 -1.75 5.91 15.06
N ASN A 204 -2.06 4.62 15.22
CA ASN A 204 -2.75 4.08 16.39
C ASN A 204 -4.12 4.76 16.65
N VAL A 205 -4.83 5.17 15.59
CA VAL A 205 -6.12 5.88 15.66
C VAL A 205 -7.30 4.90 15.54
N TYR A 206 -7.20 3.91 14.66
CA TYR A 206 -8.22 2.88 14.38
C TYR A 206 -9.63 3.47 14.10
N LYS A 207 -9.69 4.53 13.29
CA LYS A 207 -10.96 5.20 12.91
C LYS A 207 -10.99 5.54 11.41
N THR A 208 -12.03 6.23 10.99
CA THR A 208 -12.11 6.88 9.68
C THR A 208 -11.16 8.09 9.60
N PHE A 209 -10.91 8.61 8.40
CA PHE A 209 -9.85 9.57 8.13
C PHE A 209 -9.98 10.90 8.90
N GLU A 210 -11.18 11.30 9.33
CA GLU A 210 -11.45 12.57 10.01
C GLU A 210 -10.73 12.70 11.36
N TYR A 211 -10.35 11.56 11.95
CA TYR A 211 -9.65 11.50 13.25
C TYR A 211 -8.13 11.48 13.13
N TYR A 212 -7.60 11.43 11.91
CA TYR A 212 -6.15 11.35 11.71
C TYR A 212 -5.50 12.74 11.81
N PRO A 213 -4.26 12.80 12.29
CA PRO A 213 -3.49 14.04 12.33
C PRO A 213 -3.34 14.62 10.92
N LYS A 214 -3.38 15.95 10.81
CA LYS A 214 -3.24 16.69 9.54
C LYS A 214 -1.78 17.09 9.25
N ASN A 215 -0.91 16.92 10.23
CA ASN A 215 0.51 17.18 10.11
C ASN A 215 1.28 16.35 11.14
N ILE A 216 2.59 16.32 10.99
CA ILE A 216 3.47 15.50 11.82
C ILE A 216 3.51 15.99 13.27
N GLN A 217 3.29 17.28 13.52
CA GLN A 217 3.24 17.87 14.87
C GLN A 217 2.03 17.38 15.68
N GLN A 218 0.97 16.91 15.01
CA GLN A 218 -0.24 16.38 15.64
C GLN A 218 -0.16 14.86 15.88
N VAL A 219 0.92 14.20 15.45
CA VAL A 219 1.08 12.76 15.66
C VAL A 219 1.29 12.47 17.14
N SER A 220 0.53 11.54 17.69
CA SER A 220 0.60 11.21 19.11
C SER A 220 1.92 10.52 19.48
N LYS A 221 2.29 10.52 20.77
CA LYS A 221 3.46 9.78 21.28
C LYS A 221 3.33 8.25 21.14
N ASN A 222 2.13 7.73 20.86
CA ASN A 222 1.83 6.31 20.77
C ASN A 222 1.62 5.87 19.31
N THR A 223 2.55 6.22 18.42
CA THR A 223 2.49 5.83 17.00
C THR A 223 3.73 5.02 16.57
N LEU A 224 3.71 4.52 15.34
CA LEU A 224 4.87 3.88 14.72
C LEU A 224 5.83 4.87 14.06
N TRP A 225 5.42 6.13 13.92
CA TRP A 225 6.18 7.17 13.24
C TRP A 225 7.22 7.81 14.17
N GLU A 226 8.46 7.88 13.72
CA GLU A 226 9.54 8.59 14.40
C GLU A 226 9.23 10.09 14.46
N ASP A 227 9.57 10.73 15.58
CA ASP A 227 9.49 12.18 15.71
C ASP A 227 10.49 12.84 14.76
N TYR A 228 9.99 13.44 13.68
CA TYR A 228 10.81 14.17 12.72
C TYR A 228 11.58 15.35 13.33
N PHE A 229 11.14 15.88 14.47
CA PHE A 229 11.74 17.03 15.15
C PHE A 229 12.81 16.69 16.18
N LYS A 230 13.16 15.41 16.36
CA LYS A 230 14.26 15.04 17.27
C LYS A 230 15.65 15.11 16.63
N PHE A 231 15.74 15.41 15.33
CA PHE A 231 16.99 15.40 14.58
C PHE A 231 17.16 16.59 13.61
N THR A 232 16.49 17.71 13.89
CA THR A 232 16.77 19.02 13.26
C THR A 232 17.29 20.00 14.29
#